data_AF-A0A852VMY7-F1
#
_entry.id   AF-A0A852VMY7-F1
#
_cell.length_a   1.000
_cell.length_b   1.000
_cell.length_c   1.000
_cell.angle_alpha   90.00
_cell.angle_beta   90.00
_cell.angle_gamma   90.00
#
_symmetry.space_group_name_H-M   'P 1'
#
loop_
_entity.id
_entity.type
_entity.pdbx_description
1 polymer ?
#
loop_
_entity_poly.entity_id
_entity_poly.type
_entity_poly.pdbx_seq_one_letter_code
_entity_poly.pdbx_strand_id
1 'polypeptide(L)'
;MRKLVFPLVLLASAFVQPLTARADAIDDFVLTGNGLDITFSLPASPPGNEMTCPPFSPSCLPGSETAFYLSTLVTTNGVTSVESLSFPTFRFNGGLSLGSNPGRLFGPQLFLPDASNPTFLTGTFDLDAFPPKGGVDDYTLTITPETTATTPEPSTLALFGTGIVGLIEFARTRKRRV
;
A
#
# COMPACT_ATOMS: atom_id res chain seq x y z
N MET A 1 -52.37 -5.21 11.86
CA MET A 1 -51.11 -4.43 11.92
C MET A 1 -49.83 -5.20 11.53
N ARG A 2 -49.85 -6.53 11.40
CA ARG A 2 -48.66 -7.36 11.05
C ARG A 2 -48.08 -7.24 9.63
N LYS A 3 -48.68 -6.48 8.71
CA LYS A 3 -48.32 -6.48 7.27
C LYS A 3 -47.20 -5.50 6.87
N LEU A 4 -46.77 -4.60 7.75
CA LEU A 4 -45.79 -3.55 7.44
C LEU A 4 -44.35 -3.88 7.88
N VAL A 5 -44.12 -5.01 8.56
CA VAL A 5 -42.78 -5.34 9.09
C VAL A 5 -41.80 -5.74 7.97
N PHE A 6 -42.30 -6.40 6.91
CA PHE A 6 -41.48 -6.90 5.81
C PHE A 6 -40.85 -5.79 4.93
N PRO A 7 -41.58 -4.74 4.47
CA PRO A 7 -40.96 -3.66 3.69
C PRO A 7 -39.98 -2.83 4.51
N LEU A 8 -40.18 -2.73 5.82
CA LEU A 8 -39.34 -1.95 6.72
C LEU A 8 -37.96 -2.62 6.94
N VAL A 9 -37.93 -3.95 7.01
CA VAL A 9 -36.68 -4.74 7.07
C VAL A 9 -35.92 -4.69 5.74
N LEU A 10 -36.63 -4.68 4.60
CA LEU A 10 -36.03 -4.60 3.27
C LEU A 10 -35.44 -3.20 2.98
N LEU A 11 -36.08 -2.14 3.47
CA LEU A 11 -35.53 -0.78 3.44
C LEU A 11 -34.28 -0.67 4.33
N ALA A 12 -34.28 -1.30 5.51
CA ALA A 12 -33.13 -1.32 6.42
C ALA A 12 -31.91 -2.05 5.82
N SER A 13 -32.11 -3.09 5.00
CA SER A 13 -30.99 -3.76 4.31
C SER A 13 -30.32 -2.90 3.23
N ALA A 14 -31.02 -1.90 2.67
CA ALA A 14 -30.42 -0.94 1.73
C ALA A 14 -29.55 0.12 2.42
N PHE A 15 -29.65 0.24 3.76
CA PHE A 15 -28.80 1.12 4.58
C PHE A 15 -27.64 0.39 5.25
N VAL A 16 -27.41 -0.90 4.95
CA VAL A 16 -26.15 -1.57 5.32
C VAL A 16 -25.08 -0.99 4.40
N GLN A 17 -24.46 0.09 4.89
CA GLN A 17 -23.42 0.82 4.18
C GLN A 17 -22.35 -0.18 3.71
N PRO A 18 -21.86 -0.05 2.47
CA PRO A 18 -20.78 -0.89 2.00
C PRO A 18 -19.61 -0.74 2.97
N LEU A 19 -19.26 -1.84 3.64
CA LEU A 19 -17.98 -1.96 4.33
C LEU A 19 -16.94 -1.73 3.25
N THR A 20 -16.35 -0.54 3.25
CA THR A 20 -15.32 -0.15 2.30
C THR A 20 -14.13 -1.06 2.58
N ALA A 21 -14.06 -2.20 1.90
CA ALA A 21 -12.85 -2.99 1.82
C ALA A 21 -11.85 -2.13 1.05
N ARG A 22 -11.08 -1.31 1.76
CA ARG A 22 -9.99 -0.54 1.17
C ARG A 22 -8.88 -1.56 0.89
N ALA A 23 -8.57 -1.75 -0.40
CA ALA A 23 -7.25 -2.22 -0.75
C ALA A 23 -6.23 -1.27 -0.12
N ASP A 24 -5.10 -1.80 0.37
CA ASP A 24 -4.01 -0.94 0.82
C ASP A 24 -3.66 0.03 -0.31
N ALA A 25 -3.50 1.31 0.04
CA ALA A 25 -3.02 2.29 -0.92
C ALA A 25 -1.64 1.84 -1.41
N ILE A 26 -1.36 2.05 -2.70
CA ILE A 26 -0.03 1.85 -3.28
C ILE A 26 0.55 3.24 -3.50
N ASP A 27 1.84 3.40 -3.21
CA ASP A 27 2.61 4.59 -3.54
C ASP A 27 3.60 4.24 -4.66
N ASP A 28 3.72 5.16 -5.63
CA ASP A 28 4.67 5.13 -6.71
C ASP A 28 5.92 5.93 -6.33
N PHE A 29 7.08 5.34 -6.59
CA PHE A 29 8.39 5.90 -6.28
C PHE A 29 9.13 6.17 -7.59
N VAL A 30 9.60 7.40 -7.76
CA VAL A 30 10.40 7.83 -8.90
C VAL A 30 11.68 8.48 -8.38
N LEU A 31 12.80 7.80 -8.57
CA LEU A 31 14.13 8.25 -8.19
C LEU A 31 14.90 8.65 -9.44
N THR A 32 15.33 9.92 -9.50
CA THR A 32 16.11 10.47 -10.61
C THR A 32 17.41 11.09 -10.11
N GLY A 33 18.49 10.98 -10.87
CA GLY A 33 19.78 11.57 -10.50
C GLY A 33 20.93 10.86 -11.17
N ASN A 34 22.01 11.59 -11.51
CA ASN A 34 23.21 11.04 -12.14
C ASN A 34 22.95 10.17 -13.39
N GLY A 35 21.96 10.56 -14.21
CA GLY A 35 21.57 9.81 -15.41
C GLY A 35 20.84 8.48 -15.16
N LEU A 36 20.41 8.22 -13.92
CA LEU A 36 19.54 7.11 -13.56
C LEU A 36 18.09 7.59 -13.45
N ASP A 37 17.19 6.78 -13.99
CA ASP A 37 15.74 6.86 -13.80
C ASP A 37 15.26 5.51 -13.25
N ILE A 38 14.84 5.52 -11.98
CA ILE A 38 14.48 4.32 -11.23
C ILE A 38 13.05 4.45 -10.73
N THR A 39 12.22 3.47 -11.09
CA THR A 39 10.80 3.45 -10.72
C THR A 39 10.40 2.13 -10.07
N PHE A 40 9.55 2.20 -9.04
CA PHE A 40 8.94 1.06 -8.38
C PHE A 40 7.68 1.49 -7.61
N SER A 41 6.83 0.54 -7.25
CA SER A 41 5.62 0.80 -6.47
C SER A 41 5.57 -0.12 -5.26
N LEU A 42 5.08 0.40 -4.13
CA LEU A 42 4.98 -0.33 -2.86
C LEU A 42 3.63 -0.05 -2.19
N PRO A 43 3.12 -0.95 -1.34
CA PRO A 43 2.05 -0.59 -0.42
C PRO A 43 2.47 0.63 0.41
N ALA A 44 1.58 1.60 0.57
CA ALA A 44 1.81 2.82 1.33
C ALA A 44 2.13 2.55 2.81
N SER A 45 1.69 1.41 3.33
CA SER A 45 2.00 0.94 4.68
C SER A 45 2.36 -0.55 4.67
N PRO A 46 3.57 -0.92 4.23
CA PRO A 46 3.96 -2.32 4.16
C PRO A 46 4.07 -2.89 5.58
N PRO A 47 3.77 -4.19 5.78
CA PRO A 47 3.87 -4.78 7.10
C PRO A 47 5.32 -4.78 7.60
N GLY A 48 5.58 -4.14 8.73
CA GLY A 48 6.82 -4.33 9.48
C GLY A 48 6.76 -5.66 10.21
N ASN A 49 7.23 -6.74 9.58
CA ASN A 49 7.19 -8.10 10.14
C ASN A 49 8.58 -8.71 10.19
N GLU A 50 8.73 -9.88 10.82
CA GLU A 50 10.03 -10.57 10.96
C GLU A 50 10.75 -10.86 9.63
N MET A 51 10.06 -10.80 8.49
CA MET A 51 10.66 -10.96 7.16
C MET A 51 11.31 -9.67 6.65
N THR A 52 10.77 -8.52 7.05
CA THR A 52 11.30 -7.18 6.77
C THR A 52 12.29 -6.69 7.83
N CYS A 53 12.58 -7.54 8.83
CA CYS A 53 13.30 -7.22 10.06
C CYS A 53 14.29 -8.34 10.43
N PRO A 54 15.61 -8.17 10.24
CA PRO A 54 16.56 -9.24 10.52
C PRO A 54 16.50 -9.70 11.99
N PRO A 55 16.51 -11.01 12.28
CA PRO A 55 16.19 -11.61 13.58
C PRO A 55 17.15 -11.27 14.73
N PHE A 56 18.26 -10.58 14.44
CA PHE A 56 19.30 -10.22 15.41
C PHE A 56 19.42 -8.73 15.68
N SER A 57 18.49 -7.93 15.17
CA SER A 57 18.47 -6.48 15.41
C SER A 57 17.18 -6.13 16.16
N PRO A 58 17.22 -5.24 17.18
CA PRO A 58 16.02 -4.72 17.86
C PRO A 58 15.14 -3.86 16.94
N SER A 59 15.25 -4.07 15.62
CA SER A 59 14.85 -3.17 14.56
C SER A 59 13.35 -3.04 14.38
N CYS A 60 12.55 -3.93 14.96
CA CYS A 60 11.11 -3.99 14.72
C CYS A 60 10.27 -4.16 15.98
N LEU A 61 10.85 -3.80 17.13
CA LEU A 61 10.02 -3.44 18.27
C LEU A 61 9.37 -2.08 17.99
N PRO A 62 8.11 -1.85 18.42
CA PRO A 62 7.52 -0.51 18.38
C PRO A 62 8.47 0.52 19.02
N GLY A 63 8.68 1.64 18.33
CA GLY A 63 9.67 2.66 18.72
C GLY A 63 11.11 2.36 18.29
N SER A 64 11.35 1.33 17.46
CA SER A 64 12.67 1.06 16.92
C SER A 64 13.10 2.08 15.85
N GLU A 65 14.29 2.65 16.08
CA GLU A 65 14.96 3.60 15.19
C GLU A 65 16.03 2.90 14.35
N THR A 66 15.65 1.99 13.46
CA THR A 66 16.64 1.26 12.62
C THR A 66 16.37 1.38 11.14
N ALA A 67 15.86 0.34 10.50
CA ALA A 67 15.47 0.28 9.10
C ALA A 67 14.47 -0.87 8.93
N PHE A 68 13.65 -0.82 7.88
CA PHE A 68 12.94 -2.00 7.38
C PHE A 68 13.40 -2.32 5.95
N TYR A 69 13.20 -3.57 5.56
CA TYR A 69 13.66 -4.12 4.29
C TYR A 69 12.50 -4.72 3.52
N LEU A 70 12.53 -4.65 2.20
CA LEU A 70 11.55 -5.33 1.35
C LEU A 70 12.15 -5.66 0.01
N SER A 71 11.55 -6.59 -0.72
CA SER A 71 11.97 -6.92 -2.08
C SER A 71 10.81 -6.68 -3.04
N THR A 72 11.08 -5.97 -4.13
CA THR A 72 10.07 -5.63 -5.15
C THR A 72 10.69 -5.62 -6.54
N LEU A 73 9.84 -5.47 -7.56
CA LEU A 73 10.28 -5.18 -8.91
C LEU A 73 10.67 -3.70 -9.01
N VAL A 74 11.90 -3.46 -9.43
CA VAL A 74 12.47 -2.13 -9.66
C VAL A 74 12.85 -2.02 -11.13
N THR A 75 12.45 -0.92 -11.77
CA THR A 75 12.79 -0.64 -13.16
C THR A 75 13.83 0.48 -13.21
N THR A 76 15.04 0.14 -13.63
CA THR A 76 16.17 1.06 -13.75
C THR A 76 16.49 1.28 -15.22
N ASN A 77 16.37 2.52 -15.71
CA ASN A 77 16.58 2.88 -17.11
C ASN A 77 15.85 1.95 -18.11
N GLY A 78 14.62 1.56 -17.76
CA GLY A 78 13.77 0.68 -18.57
C GLY A 78 14.03 -0.83 -18.42
N VAL A 79 14.97 -1.25 -17.57
CA VAL A 79 15.22 -2.67 -17.26
C VAL A 79 14.64 -3.02 -15.90
N THR A 80 13.70 -3.98 -15.87
CA THR A 80 13.05 -4.43 -14.62
C THR A 80 13.75 -5.64 -14.02
N SER A 81 14.05 -5.59 -12.73
CA SER A 81 14.59 -6.72 -11.98
C SER A 81 14.07 -6.74 -10.53
N VAL A 82 14.21 -7.87 -9.84
CA VAL A 82 13.85 -7.95 -8.41
C VAL A 82 15.03 -7.42 -7.60
N GLU A 83 14.78 -6.39 -6.80
CA GLU A 83 15.78 -5.80 -5.92
C GLU A 83 15.32 -5.79 -4.46
N SER A 84 16.29 -5.86 -3.55
CA SER A 84 16.07 -5.64 -2.13
C SER A 84 16.31 -4.18 -1.78
N LEU A 85 15.28 -3.55 -1.22
CA LEU A 85 15.27 -2.18 -0.76
C LEU A 85 15.43 -2.13 0.75
N SER A 86 16.09 -1.07 1.24
CA SER A 86 16.15 -0.75 2.67
C SER A 86 15.78 0.71 2.90
N PHE A 87 14.93 0.95 3.90
CA PHE A 87 14.48 2.27 4.31
C PHE A 87 14.98 2.55 5.73
N PRO A 88 16.10 3.27 5.88
CA PRO A 88 16.68 3.61 7.17
C PRO A 88 15.89 4.71 7.86
N THR A 89 15.87 4.67 9.18
CA THR A 89 15.34 5.73 10.04
C THR A 89 16.37 6.85 10.21
N PHE A 90 15.96 7.95 10.84
CA PHE A 90 16.82 9.08 11.15
C PHE A 90 18.11 8.72 11.91
N ARG A 91 18.10 7.69 12.76
CA ARG A 91 19.30 7.21 13.47
C ARG A 91 20.42 6.77 12.53
N PHE A 92 20.06 6.33 11.32
CA PHE A 92 20.98 5.92 10.27
C PHE A 92 20.98 6.92 9.09
N ASN A 93 20.72 8.20 9.38
CA ASN A 93 20.68 9.30 8.41
C ASN A 93 19.62 9.11 7.30
N GLY A 94 18.53 8.41 7.59
CA GLY A 94 17.38 8.27 6.69
C GLY A 94 17.73 7.72 5.30
N GLY A 95 16.91 8.11 4.32
CA GLY A 95 17.14 7.85 2.90
C GLY A 95 16.63 6.51 2.41
N LEU A 96 17.33 5.96 1.42
CA LEU A 96 16.95 4.77 0.66
C LEU A 96 18.20 3.99 0.26
N SER A 97 18.17 2.68 0.36
CA SER A 97 19.19 1.80 -0.20
C SER A 97 18.56 0.89 -1.25
N LEU A 98 19.15 0.84 -2.44
CA LEU A 98 18.73 0.00 -3.55
C LEU A 98 19.92 -0.47 -4.38
N GLY A 99 19.95 -1.75 -4.75
CA GLY A 99 20.95 -2.32 -5.64
C GLY A 99 22.41 -1.99 -5.30
N SER A 100 23.25 -1.98 -6.34
CA SER A 100 24.66 -1.57 -6.27
C SER A 100 24.93 -0.19 -6.89
N ASN A 101 24.01 0.32 -7.70
CA ASN A 101 24.06 1.64 -8.32
C ASN A 101 22.65 2.26 -8.34
N PRO A 102 22.37 3.34 -7.59
CA PRO A 102 23.34 4.14 -6.84
C PRO A 102 23.77 3.53 -5.49
N GLY A 103 23.15 2.41 -5.08
CA GLY A 103 23.47 1.77 -3.80
C GLY A 103 22.78 2.47 -2.64
N ARG A 104 23.56 3.03 -1.73
CA ARG A 104 23.03 3.70 -0.53
C ARG A 104 22.94 5.21 -0.72
N LEU A 105 21.72 5.72 -0.59
CA LEU A 105 21.39 7.12 -0.58
C LEU A 105 20.98 7.57 0.83
N PHE A 106 21.40 8.77 1.20
CA PHE A 106 21.19 9.40 2.50
C PHE A 106 20.22 10.56 2.36
N GLY A 107 19.45 10.87 3.41
CA GLY A 107 18.49 11.97 3.34
C GLY A 107 17.48 11.94 4.47
N PRO A 108 16.30 12.55 4.29
CA PRO A 108 15.25 12.50 5.30
C PRO A 108 14.74 11.06 5.51
N GLN A 109 14.13 10.82 6.67
CA GLN A 109 13.40 9.57 6.90
C GLN A 109 12.14 9.58 6.04
N LEU A 110 11.91 8.50 5.29
CA LEU A 110 10.86 8.41 4.27
C LEU A 110 9.53 7.83 4.77
N PHE A 111 9.42 7.53 6.06
CA PHE A 111 8.24 6.87 6.64
C PHE A 111 8.06 7.19 8.13
N LEU A 112 6.84 7.02 8.64
CA LEU A 112 6.47 7.17 10.05
C LEU A 112 5.47 6.08 10.48
N PRO A 113 5.29 5.82 11.78
CA PRO A 113 6.10 6.33 12.89
C PRO A 113 7.45 5.60 13.04
N ASP A 114 7.50 4.30 12.73
CA ASP A 114 8.68 3.46 12.95
C ASP A 114 8.71 2.26 11.98
N ALA A 115 9.80 1.49 12.05
CA ALA A 115 10.04 0.37 11.12
C ALA A 115 9.12 -0.84 11.38
N SER A 116 8.45 -0.91 12.53
CA SER A 116 7.50 -1.98 12.85
C SER A 116 6.12 -1.75 12.21
N ASN A 117 5.75 -0.49 11.98
CA ASN A 117 4.51 -0.11 11.32
C ASN A 117 4.76 1.07 10.36
N PRO A 118 5.57 0.89 9.30
CA PRO A 118 5.95 2.01 8.44
C PRO A 118 4.78 2.45 7.56
N THR A 119 4.56 3.76 7.48
CA THR A 119 3.73 4.42 6.47
C THR A 119 4.59 5.43 5.74
N PHE A 120 4.68 5.32 4.41
CA PHE A 120 5.51 6.21 3.61
C PHE A 120 5.00 7.66 3.65
N LEU A 121 5.93 8.59 3.65
CA LEU A 121 5.66 10.02 3.50
C LEU A 121 5.63 10.34 2.01
N THR A 122 4.53 10.93 1.55
CA THR A 122 4.41 11.39 0.17
C THR A 122 5.09 12.75 0.00
N GLY A 123 5.60 13.02 -1.20
CA GLY A 123 6.31 14.25 -1.52
C GLY A 123 7.59 14.01 -2.30
N THR A 124 8.43 15.04 -2.36
CA THR A 124 9.73 15.01 -3.03
C THR A 124 10.84 15.19 -1.99
N PHE A 125 11.85 14.34 -2.06
CA PHE A 125 12.94 14.24 -1.11
C PHE A 125 14.27 14.29 -1.86
N ASP A 126 15.16 15.18 -1.41
CA ASP A 126 16.54 15.22 -1.88
C ASP A 126 17.35 14.17 -1.14
N LEU A 127 18.11 13.38 -1.89
CA LEU A 127 18.93 12.29 -1.41
C LEU A 127 20.36 12.41 -1.93
N ASP A 128 21.33 12.10 -1.08
CA ASP A 128 22.75 12.21 -1.40
C ASP A 128 23.41 10.82 -1.42
N ALA A 129 24.25 10.54 -2.41
CA ALA A 129 25.14 9.37 -2.35
C ALA A 129 26.36 9.65 -1.46
N PHE A 130 26.68 8.74 -0.52
CA PHE A 130 27.92 8.82 0.28
C PHE A 130 29.11 8.32 -0.53
N PRO A 131 30.28 8.99 -0.49
CA PRO A 131 31.19 8.98 -1.62
C PRO A 131 31.91 7.64 -1.75
N PRO A 132 32.28 7.26 -2.99
CA PRO A 132 33.70 7.14 -3.24
C PRO A 132 34.05 7.59 -4.66
N LYS A 133 33.97 8.90 -4.96
CA LYS A 133 34.84 9.65 -5.90
C LYS A 133 34.32 11.08 -6.16
N GLY A 134 34.50 11.98 -5.18
CA GLY A 134 34.73 13.40 -5.48
C GLY A 134 33.54 14.31 -5.79
N GLY A 135 32.29 13.89 -5.59
CA GLY A 135 31.11 14.74 -5.67
C GLY A 135 29.97 14.22 -4.79
N VAL A 136 29.11 15.11 -4.32
CA VAL A 136 27.77 14.74 -3.84
C VAL A 136 26.94 14.58 -5.11
N ASP A 137 26.56 13.35 -5.44
CA ASP A 137 25.60 13.13 -6.51
C ASP A 137 24.21 13.36 -5.92
N ASP A 138 23.55 14.41 -6.40
CA ASP A 138 22.20 14.79 -5.96
C ASP A 138 21.18 13.87 -6.66
N TYR A 139 20.38 13.16 -5.86
CA TYR A 139 19.25 12.38 -6.31
C TYR A 139 17.95 13.00 -5.79
N THR A 140 16.90 12.92 -6.58
CA THR A 140 15.56 13.36 -6.20
C THR A 140 14.63 12.15 -6.21
N LEU A 141 14.08 11.81 -5.04
CA LEU A 141 13.05 10.79 -4.88
C LEU A 141 11.68 11.46 -4.77
N THR A 142 10.74 11.08 -5.63
CA THR A 142 9.34 11.48 -5.54
C THR A 142 8.48 10.29 -5.17
N ILE A 143 7.65 10.43 -4.14
CA ILE A 143 6.69 9.44 -3.66
C ILE A 143 5.29 10.02 -3.84
N THR A 144 4.47 9.38 -4.67
CA THR A 144 3.09 9.80 -4.93
C THR A 144 2.12 8.67 -4.69
N PRO A 145 0.95 8.92 -4.09
CA PRO A 145 -0.12 7.92 -4.05
C PRO A 145 -0.46 7.49 -5.47
N GLU A 146 -0.45 6.18 -5.72
CA GLU A 146 -1.04 5.64 -6.92
C GLU A 146 -2.52 6.05 -6.90
N THR A 147 -2.96 6.74 -7.95
CA THR A 147 -4.37 7.01 -8.17
C THR A 147 -5.09 5.68 -8.39
N THR A 148 -5.48 5.05 -7.28
CA THR A 148 -6.31 3.86 -7.32
C THR A 148 -7.59 4.21 -8.05
N ALA A 149 -7.76 3.62 -9.24
CA ALA A 149 -9.02 3.68 -9.96
C ALA A 149 -10.12 3.27 -8.97
N THR A 150 -11.20 4.06 -8.91
CA THR A 150 -12.32 3.82 -8.01
C THR A 150 -12.72 2.35 -8.09
N THR A 151 -12.42 1.56 -7.06
CA THR A 151 -12.73 0.14 -7.06
C THR A 151 -14.24 0.01 -7.23
N PRO A 152 -14.73 -0.63 -8.31
CA PRO A 152 -16.15 -0.81 -8.49
C PRO A 152 -16.69 -1.59 -7.29
N GLU A 153 -17.74 -1.09 -6.66
CA GLU A 153 -18.39 -1.82 -5.57
C GLU A 153 -18.71 -3.25 -6.03
N PRO A 154 -18.48 -4.27 -5.18
CA PRO A 154 -18.74 -5.64 -5.58
C PRO A 154 -20.23 -5.81 -5.85
N SER A 155 -20.58 -5.91 -7.14
CA SER A 155 -21.94 -6.14 -7.65
C SER A 155 -22.55 -7.44 -7.11
N THR A 156 -21.76 -8.29 -6.45
CA THR A 156 -22.19 -9.50 -5.76
C THR A 156 -23.21 -9.22 -4.66
N LEU A 157 -23.13 -8.09 -3.93
CA LEU A 157 -24.09 -7.77 -2.87
C LEU A 157 -25.46 -7.40 -3.45
N ALA A 158 -25.46 -6.62 -4.54
CA ALA A 158 -26.67 -6.30 -5.30
C ALA A 158 -27.25 -7.55 -5.98
N LEU A 159 -26.40 -8.42 -6.55
CA LEU A 159 -26.82 -9.68 -7.19
C LEU A 159 -27.38 -10.67 -6.16
N PHE A 160 -26.79 -10.74 -4.96
CA PHE A 160 -27.25 -11.62 -3.88
C PHE A 160 -28.57 -11.12 -3.30
N GLY A 161 -28.70 -9.81 -3.07
CA GLY A 161 -29.95 -9.19 -2.64
C GLY A 161 -31.09 -9.41 -3.64
N THR A 162 -30.85 -9.14 -4.92
CA THR A 162 -31.86 -9.37 -5.98
C THR A 162 -32.18 -10.86 -6.16
N GLY A 163 -31.20 -11.74 -6.03
CA GLY A 163 -31.38 -13.20 -6.09
C GLY A 163 -32.29 -13.74 -4.98
N ILE A 164 -32.10 -13.29 -3.72
CA ILE A 164 -32.95 -13.69 -2.60
C ILE A 164 -34.40 -13.24 -2.80
N VAL A 165 -34.61 -12.00 -3.25
CA VAL A 165 -35.96 -11.48 -3.54
C VAL A 165 -36.64 -12.31 -4.62
N GLY A 166 -35.90 -12.65 -5.69
CA GLY A 166 -36.39 -13.53 -6.75
C GLY A 166 -36.82 -14.91 -6.25
N LEU A 167 -36.03 -15.54 -5.37
CA LEU A 167 -36.36 -16.83 -4.77
C LEU A 167 -37.60 -16.79 -3.87
N ILE A 168 -37.77 -15.71 -3.08
CA ILE A 168 -38.93 -15.55 -2.19
C ILE A 168 -40.22 -15.41 -3.00
N GLU A 169 -40.23 -14.61 -4.07
CA GLU A 169 -41.40 -14.45 -4.95
C GLU A 169 -41.72 -15.76 -5.71
N PHE A 170 -40.71 -16.48 -6.16
CA PHE A 170 -40.90 -17.79 -6.79
C PHE A 170 -41.55 -18.81 -5.82
N ALA A 171 -41.09 -18.85 -4.57
CA ALA A 171 -41.67 -19.74 -3.55
C ALA A 171 -43.14 -19.38 -3.21
N ARG A 172 -43.49 -18.09 -3.20
CA ARG A 172 -44.87 -17.61 -2.95
C ARG A 172 -45.83 -17.97 -4.09
N THR A 173 -45.41 -17.75 -5.33
CA THR A 173 -46.24 -18.06 -6.50
C THR A 173 -46.51 -19.56 -6.63
N ARG A 174 -45.53 -20.41 -6.28
CA ARG A 174 -45.70 -21.88 -6.27
C ARG A 174 -46.75 -22.34 -5.25
N LYS A 175 -46.79 -21.78 -4.04
CA LYS A 175 -47.80 -22.14 -3.01
C LYS A 175 -49.22 -21.66 -3.33
N ARG A 176 -49.40 -20.67 -4.20
CA ARG A 176 -50.71 -20.14 -4.60
C ARG A 176 -51.37 -20.94 -5.74
N ARG A 177 -50.60 -21.76 -6.44
CA ARG A 177 -51.07 -22.58 -7.58
C ARG A 177 -51.36 -24.03 -7.21
N VAL A 178 -51.14 -24.41 -5.95
CA VAL A 178 -51.52 -25.70 -5.35
C VAL A 178 -52.70 -25.43 -4.44
#